data_AF-A0A383AW73-F1
#
_entry.id   AF-A0A383AW73-F1
#
_cell.length_a   1.000
_cell.length_b   1.000
_cell.length_c   1.000
_cell.angle_alpha   90.00
_cell.angle_beta   90.00
_cell.angle_gamma   90.00
#
_symmetry.space_group_name_H-M   'P 1'
#
loop_
_entity.id
_entity.type
_entity.pdbx_description
1 polymer ?
#
loop_
_entity_poly.entity_id
_entity_poly.type
_entity_poly.pdbx_seq_one_letter_code
_entity_poly.pdbx_strand_id
1 'polypeptide(L)'
;MQRLLFTLLSVSLFYNSNAQTEIDALRYSQNNIVGTARFSAMAGAYGALGADFTTLSYNPAGIGFYQFSELTLTPSIGNAVATTYFGGGKNEDEKFHSNFSNFGYVVSSSKSGNEWKRINLAFGYNKTANYQKRTYISGENNSTSMIDNFVSNAQGNTIDNLNSFTELLAWNTYLFDPLDTIDNGNYISNLNSSSRKKQEKVINSNGSLGEYVFSVGTSYEDIIYLGATIGM
;
A
#
# COMPACT_ATOMS: atom_id res chain seq x y z
N MET A 1 -20.96 14.70 35.81
CA MET A 1 -20.42 15.37 34.61
C MET A 1 -19.24 14.61 34.00
N GLN A 2 -18.15 14.36 34.74
CA GLN A 2 -16.97 13.62 34.22
C GLN A 2 -17.27 12.22 33.64
N ARG A 3 -18.16 11.44 34.28
CA ARG A 3 -18.56 10.10 33.78
C ARG A 3 -19.35 10.14 32.47
N LEU A 4 -20.12 11.21 32.27
CA LEU A 4 -20.94 11.44 31.08
C LEU A 4 -20.06 11.92 29.90
N LEU A 5 -19.01 12.68 30.20
CA LEU A 5 -17.99 13.09 29.23
C LEU A 5 -17.17 11.90 28.72
N PHE A 6 -16.76 10.98 29.62
CA PHE A 6 -16.04 9.76 29.26
C PHE A 6 -16.87 8.83 28.37
N THR A 7 -18.17 8.71 28.65
CA THR A 7 -19.07 7.89 27.82
C THR A 7 -19.29 8.52 26.44
N LEU A 8 -19.50 9.84 26.35
CA LEU A 8 -19.58 10.55 25.07
C LEU A 8 -18.30 10.42 24.24
N LEU A 9 -17.12 10.52 24.89
CA LEU A 9 -15.83 10.36 24.21
C LEU A 9 -15.65 8.93 23.69
N SER A 10 -16.01 7.90 24.49
CA SER A 10 -15.97 6.51 24.03
C SER A 10 -16.88 6.24 22.84
N VAL A 11 -18.12 6.75 22.84
CA VAL A 11 -19.06 6.58 21.72
C VAL A 11 -18.57 7.30 20.46
N SER A 12 -17.94 8.47 20.60
CA SER A 12 -17.37 9.20 19.45
C SER A 12 -16.19 8.48 18.78
N LEU A 13 -15.43 7.68 19.54
CA LEU A 13 -14.32 6.88 19.01
C LEU A 13 -14.80 5.71 18.15
N PHE A 14 -16.00 5.17 18.40
CA PHE A 14 -16.57 4.06 17.62
C PHE A 14 -17.27 4.50 16.32
N TYR A 15 -17.63 5.78 16.18
CA TYR A 15 -18.36 6.27 15.00
C TYR A 15 -17.54 6.26 13.69
N ASN A 16 -16.21 6.11 13.78
CA ASN A 16 -15.29 6.13 12.64
C ASN A 16 -14.56 4.79 12.42
N SER A 17 -15.04 3.68 12.98
CA SER A 17 -14.43 2.38 12.74
C SER A 17 -14.68 1.94 11.29
N ASN A 18 -13.68 2.11 10.43
CA ASN A 18 -13.66 1.46 9.13
C ASN A 18 -13.30 -0.01 9.34
N ALA A 19 -14.09 -0.93 8.80
CA ALA A 19 -13.74 -2.34 8.80
C ALA A 19 -12.50 -2.54 7.92
N GLN A 20 -11.47 -3.19 8.46
CA GLN A 20 -10.33 -3.67 7.68
C GLN A 20 -10.70 -4.99 7.03
N THR A 21 -10.31 -5.18 5.78
CA THR A 21 -10.49 -6.46 5.09
C THR A 21 -9.29 -7.38 5.35
N GLU A 22 -9.48 -8.68 5.15
CA GLU A 22 -8.41 -9.67 5.13
C GLU A 22 -7.33 -9.33 4.08
N ILE A 23 -7.72 -8.66 2.99
CA ILE A 23 -6.80 -8.18 1.96
C ILE A 23 -5.91 -7.06 2.51
N ASP A 24 -6.45 -6.16 3.33
CA ASP A 24 -5.68 -5.09 3.95
C ASP A 24 -4.73 -5.63 5.02
N ALA A 25 -5.20 -6.57 5.84
CA ALA A 25 -4.35 -7.28 6.80
C ALA A 25 -3.17 -7.98 6.11
N LEU A 26 -3.43 -8.70 5.01
CA LEU A 26 -2.38 -9.31 4.21
C LEU A 26 -1.41 -8.27 3.63
N ARG A 27 -1.94 -7.16 3.06
CA ARG A 27 -1.12 -6.09 2.47
C ARG A 27 -0.17 -5.45 3.49
N TYR A 28 -0.61 -5.23 4.73
CA TYR A 28 0.22 -4.63 5.78
C TYR A 28 1.14 -5.64 6.49
N SER A 29 0.82 -6.94 6.41
CA SER A 29 1.71 -8.00 6.93
C SER A 29 2.94 -8.25 6.04
N GLN A 30 2.90 -7.82 4.78
CA GLN A 30 3.98 -8.01 3.83
C GLN A 30 4.90 -6.80 3.79
N ASN A 31 6.16 -7.00 4.21
CA ASN A 31 7.23 -6.03 4.05
C ASN A 31 8.01 -6.29 2.77
N ASN A 32 8.34 -5.22 2.05
CA ASN A 32 9.27 -5.26 0.94
C ASN A 32 10.70 -5.02 1.43
N ILE A 33 11.70 -5.50 0.68
CA ILE A 33 13.10 -5.12 0.92
C ILE A 33 13.29 -3.70 0.38
N VAL A 34 12.97 -2.72 1.23
CA VAL A 34 13.13 -1.29 0.95
C VAL A 34 13.89 -0.68 2.11
N GLY A 35 14.92 0.09 1.80
CA GLY A 35 15.80 0.67 2.79
C GLY A 35 16.87 1.51 2.15
N THR A 36 17.93 1.78 2.91
CA THR A 36 19.14 2.42 2.40
C THR A 36 19.70 1.64 1.22
N ALA A 37 20.53 2.29 0.40
CA ALA A 37 21.21 1.60 -0.70
C ALA A 37 21.99 0.37 -0.21
N ARG A 38 22.63 0.46 0.98
CA ARG A 38 23.38 -0.63 1.60
C ARG A 38 22.46 -1.78 2.03
N PHE A 39 21.34 -1.49 2.70
CA PHE A 39 20.36 -2.50 3.10
C PHE A 39 19.75 -3.22 1.91
N SER A 40 19.36 -2.44 0.89
CA SER A 40 18.73 -2.94 -0.33
C SER A 40 19.70 -3.77 -1.19
N ALA A 41 20.96 -3.33 -1.33
CA ALA A 41 22.00 -4.07 -2.06
C ALA A 41 22.31 -5.44 -1.43
N MET A 42 22.09 -5.57 -0.12
CA MET A 42 22.25 -6.82 0.63
C MET A 42 20.96 -7.63 0.73
N ALA A 43 19.93 -7.29 -0.07
CA ALA A 43 18.63 -7.95 -0.08
C ALA A 43 17.98 -8.05 1.32
N GLY A 44 18.21 -7.04 2.18
CA GLY A 44 17.67 -7.02 3.55
C GLY A 44 18.39 -7.91 4.56
N ALA A 45 19.45 -8.63 4.14
CA ALA A 45 20.26 -9.47 5.04
C ALA A 45 21.06 -8.66 6.07
N TYR A 46 21.08 -7.32 5.96
CA TYR A 46 21.86 -6.42 6.82
C TYR A 46 21.31 -6.31 8.27
N GLY A 47 20.19 -6.96 8.60
CA GLY A 47 19.61 -6.93 9.96
C GLY A 47 20.55 -7.41 11.08
N ALA A 48 21.56 -8.23 10.76
CA ALA A 48 22.54 -8.73 11.74
C ALA A 48 23.85 -7.94 11.81
N LEU A 49 24.13 -7.03 10.86
CA LEU A 49 25.47 -6.48 10.67
C LEU A 49 25.46 -4.94 10.61
N GLY A 50 26.01 -4.29 11.64
CA GLY A 50 26.54 -2.93 11.56
C GLY A 50 25.57 -1.74 11.58
N ALA A 51 26.17 -0.56 11.52
CA ALA A 51 25.53 0.75 11.55
C ALA A 51 24.89 1.10 10.19
N ASP A 52 23.59 0.82 10.04
CA ASP A 52 22.75 1.29 8.93
C ASP A 52 21.42 1.81 9.46
N PHE A 53 20.88 2.87 8.86
CA PHE A 53 19.70 3.52 9.41
C PHE A 53 18.44 2.64 9.29
N THR A 54 18.36 1.81 8.25
CA THR A 54 17.23 0.89 8.05
C THR A 54 17.21 -0.19 9.12
N THR A 55 18.38 -0.66 9.56
CA THR A 55 18.48 -1.78 10.50
C THR A 55 18.00 -1.41 11.89
N LEU A 56 17.88 -0.12 12.22
CA LEU A 56 17.31 0.34 13.49
C LEU A 56 15.90 -0.22 13.73
N SER A 57 15.13 -0.43 12.67
CA SER A 57 13.79 -1.05 12.72
C SER A 57 13.80 -2.57 12.91
N TYR A 58 14.83 -3.24 12.41
CA TYR A 58 14.91 -4.72 12.42
C TYR A 58 15.71 -5.25 13.61
N ASN A 59 16.77 -4.54 13.99
CA ASN A 59 17.69 -4.86 15.07
C ASN A 59 18.15 -3.58 15.78
N PRO A 60 17.46 -3.19 16.87
CA PRO A 60 17.76 -1.97 17.61
C PRO A 60 19.19 -1.87 18.14
N ALA A 61 19.84 -3.01 18.44
CA ALA A 61 21.23 -3.02 18.92
C ALA A 61 22.22 -2.50 17.87
N GLY A 62 21.84 -2.50 16.58
CA GLY A 62 22.61 -1.93 15.48
C GLY A 62 22.97 -0.46 15.68
N ILE A 63 22.15 0.30 16.44
CA ILE A 63 22.47 1.69 16.75
C ILE A 63 23.79 1.84 17.52
N GLY A 64 24.14 0.87 18.36
CA GLY A 64 25.37 0.92 19.16
C GLY A 64 26.64 0.86 18.30
N PHE A 65 26.56 0.38 17.07
CA PHE A 65 27.69 0.33 16.13
C PHE A 65 28.03 1.67 15.50
N TYR A 66 27.14 2.67 15.58
CA TYR A 66 27.43 4.01 15.06
C TYR A 66 28.59 4.64 15.84
N GLN A 67 29.66 5.00 15.13
CA GLN A 67 30.85 5.62 15.71
C GLN A 67 30.86 7.14 15.62
N PHE A 68 30.06 7.70 14.71
CA PHE A 68 29.95 9.11 14.42
C PHE A 68 28.49 9.44 14.09
N SER A 69 28.15 10.73 14.21
CA SER A 69 26.84 11.21 13.79
C SER A 69 26.71 11.13 12.27
N GLU A 70 25.57 10.65 11.78
CA GLU A 70 25.32 10.40 10.35
C GLU A 70 23.96 10.96 9.95
N LEU A 71 23.92 11.69 8.83
CA LEU A 71 22.67 12.03 8.15
C LEU A 71 22.46 11.06 6.99
N THR A 72 21.33 10.36 7.01
CA THR A 72 20.96 9.40 5.98
C THR A 72 19.83 9.99 5.12
N LEU A 73 20.00 9.96 3.81
CA LEU A 73 18.94 10.25 2.84
C LEU A 73 19.10 9.27 1.68
N THR A 74 18.06 8.50 1.37
CA THR A 74 18.10 7.49 0.30
C THR A 74 17.00 7.75 -0.72
N PRO A 75 17.29 8.44 -1.84
CA PRO A 75 16.44 8.42 -3.02
C PRO A 75 16.36 7.00 -3.57
N SER A 76 15.21 6.62 -4.12
CA SER A 76 15.01 5.32 -4.73
C SER A 76 14.20 5.39 -6.01
N ILE A 77 14.53 4.47 -6.91
CA ILE A 77 13.82 4.22 -8.16
C ILE A 77 13.52 2.73 -8.16
N GLY A 78 12.30 2.36 -8.52
CA GLY A 78 11.91 0.98 -8.66
C GLY A 78 10.92 0.79 -9.79
N ASN A 79 10.74 -0.46 -10.17
CA ASN A 79 9.78 -0.89 -11.16
C ASN A 79 8.85 -1.93 -10.54
N ALA A 80 7.54 -1.76 -10.76
CA ALA A 80 6.53 -2.77 -10.45
C ALA A 80 6.06 -3.41 -11.75
N VAL A 81 6.16 -4.74 -11.83
CA VAL A 81 5.68 -5.53 -12.96
C VAL A 81 4.37 -6.22 -12.57
N ALA A 82 3.37 -6.14 -13.44
CA ALA A 82 2.09 -6.81 -13.30
C ALA A 82 1.82 -7.68 -14.51
N THR A 83 1.74 -8.99 -14.30
CA THR A 83 1.32 -9.93 -15.34
C THR A 83 -0.16 -10.27 -15.17
N THR A 84 -0.93 -10.19 -16.25
CA THR A 84 -2.35 -10.51 -16.26
C THR A 84 -2.67 -11.52 -17.35
N TYR A 85 -3.67 -12.35 -17.10
CA TYR A 85 -4.15 -13.37 -18.03
C TYR A 85 -5.63 -13.15 -18.26
N PHE A 86 -6.03 -12.94 -19.51
CA PHE A 86 -7.42 -12.71 -19.88
C PHE A 86 -7.69 -13.16 -21.32
N GLY A 87 -8.80 -13.88 -21.53
CA GLY A 87 -9.19 -14.35 -22.87
C GLY A 87 -8.15 -15.22 -23.59
N GLY A 88 -7.30 -15.95 -22.84
CA GLY A 88 -6.18 -16.73 -23.40
C GLY A 88 -4.92 -15.91 -23.73
N GLY A 89 -4.95 -14.59 -23.57
CA GLY A 89 -3.79 -13.71 -23.73
C GLY A 89 -3.04 -13.46 -22.42
N LYS A 90 -1.73 -13.17 -22.53
CA LYS A 90 -0.88 -12.67 -21.43
C LYS A 90 -0.57 -11.20 -21.71
N ASN A 91 -0.77 -10.33 -20.72
CA ASN A 91 -0.24 -8.96 -20.76
C ASN A 91 0.75 -8.78 -19.61
N GLU A 92 1.77 -7.97 -19.86
CA GLU A 92 2.75 -7.56 -18.88
C GLU A 92 2.80 -6.04 -18.89
N ASP A 93 2.60 -5.43 -17.71
CA ASP A 93 2.62 -3.99 -17.53
C ASP A 93 3.71 -3.61 -16.54
N GLU A 94 4.50 -2.62 -16.91
CA GLU A 94 5.60 -2.11 -16.10
C GLU A 94 5.33 -0.66 -15.72
N LYS A 95 5.45 -0.37 -14.42
CA LYS A 95 5.35 0.98 -13.88
C LYS A 95 6.62 1.33 -13.13
N PHE A 96 7.38 2.28 -13.66
CA PHE A 96 8.46 2.92 -12.94
C PHE A 96 7.93 3.91 -11.92
N HIS A 97 8.61 4.00 -10.78
CA HIS A 97 8.33 4.99 -9.77
C HIS A 97 9.65 5.49 -9.15
N SER A 98 9.64 6.75 -8.74
CA SER A 98 10.71 7.36 -7.96
C SER A 98 10.14 7.86 -6.64
N ASN A 99 10.90 7.69 -5.56
CA ASN A 99 10.54 8.17 -4.23
C ASN A 99 11.78 8.23 -3.33
N PHE A 100 11.59 8.42 -2.02
CA PHE A 100 12.63 8.25 -1.01
C PHE A 100 12.31 7.01 -0.18
N SER A 101 13.33 6.17 0.04
CA SER A 101 13.22 4.99 0.90
C SER A 101 13.42 5.34 2.36
N ASN A 102 14.37 6.23 2.68
CA ASN A 102 14.71 6.56 4.06
C ASN A 102 15.19 8.00 4.16
N PHE A 103 14.91 8.60 5.31
CA PHE A 103 15.64 9.75 5.80
C PHE A 103 15.85 9.58 7.30
N GLY A 104 16.97 10.03 7.84
CA GLY A 104 17.18 9.98 9.27
C GLY A 104 18.47 10.61 9.69
N TYR A 105 18.58 10.83 10.99
CA TYR A 105 19.77 11.37 11.60
C TYR A 105 20.13 10.57 12.84
N VAL A 106 21.39 10.18 12.92
CA VAL A 106 21.99 9.53 14.09
C VAL A 106 22.96 10.52 14.72
N VAL A 107 22.83 10.74 16.01
CA VAL A 107 23.79 11.46 16.84
C VAL A 107 24.58 10.45 17.64
N SER A 108 25.91 10.49 17.53
CA SER A 108 26.80 9.65 18.32
C SER A 108 27.63 10.49 19.28
N SER A 109 27.62 10.13 20.56
CA SER A 109 28.44 10.76 21.60
C SER A 109 29.38 9.73 22.20
N SER A 110 30.69 9.90 22.01
CA SER A 110 31.70 9.05 22.63
C SER A 110 32.04 9.50 24.05
N LYS A 111 32.34 8.53 24.92
CA LYS A 111 32.78 8.75 26.30
C LYS A 111 34.17 8.13 26.47
N SER A 112 35.18 8.99 26.63
CA SER A 112 36.55 8.54 26.91
C SER A 112 36.66 8.05 28.36
N GLY A 113 37.42 6.98 28.59
CA GLY A 113 37.69 6.44 29.93
C GLY A 113 36.53 5.72 30.62
N ASN A 114 35.42 5.46 29.92
CA ASN A 114 34.27 4.71 30.44
C ASN A 114 34.21 3.31 29.80
N GLU A 115 33.66 2.33 30.50
CA GLU A 115 33.29 1.01 29.94
C GLU A 115 32.17 1.18 28.91
N TRP A 116 31.21 2.06 29.19
CA TRP A 116 30.21 2.50 28.21
C TRP A 116 30.84 3.51 27.25
N LYS A 117 31.25 3.02 26.08
CA LYS A 117 32.07 3.81 25.14
C LYS A 117 31.25 4.86 24.40
N ARG A 118 29.95 4.62 24.17
CA ARG A 118 29.12 5.50 23.33
C ARG A 118 27.67 5.50 23.75
N ILE A 119 27.00 6.63 23.54
CA ILE A 119 25.55 6.75 23.54
C ILE A 119 25.13 7.31 22.19
N ASN A 120 24.21 6.61 21.53
CA ASN A 120 23.70 6.93 20.22
C ASN A 120 22.19 7.16 20.29
N LEU A 121 21.73 8.21 19.62
CA LEU A 121 20.32 8.55 19.47
C LEU A 121 20.02 8.70 17.98
N ALA A 122 18.90 8.17 17.53
CA ALA A 122 18.49 8.25 16.14
C ALA A 122 17.02 8.62 16.02
N PHE A 123 16.70 9.41 15.01
CA PHE A 123 15.33 9.63 14.58
C PHE A 123 15.24 9.68 13.06
N GLY A 124 14.11 9.26 12.51
CA GLY A 124 13.85 9.39 11.08
C GLY A 124 12.70 8.51 10.61
N TYR A 125 12.71 8.17 9.33
CA TYR A 125 11.66 7.42 8.65
C TYR A 125 12.26 6.32 7.78
N ASN A 126 11.71 5.12 7.91
CA ASN A 126 12.03 3.95 7.10
C ASN A 126 10.79 3.51 6.31
N LYS A 127 10.89 3.46 4.98
CA LYS A 127 9.86 2.86 4.14
C LYS A 127 9.95 1.34 4.22
N THR A 128 8.83 0.68 4.50
CA THR A 128 8.73 -0.78 4.65
C THR A 128 7.99 -1.45 3.48
N ALA A 129 7.12 -0.72 2.77
CA ALA A 129 6.46 -1.24 1.57
C ALA A 129 6.16 -0.16 0.54
N ASN A 130 6.06 -0.55 -0.73
CA ASN A 130 5.61 0.32 -1.81
C ASN A 130 4.42 -0.30 -2.55
N TYR A 131 3.34 0.46 -2.69
CA TYR A 131 2.10 0.02 -3.32
C TYR A 131 1.87 0.67 -4.69
N GLN A 132 2.85 1.41 -5.21
CA GLN A 132 2.79 2.00 -6.55
C GLN A 132 2.86 0.90 -7.61
N LYS A 133 1.69 0.50 -8.14
CA LYS A 133 1.54 -0.54 -9.15
C LYS A 133 0.49 -0.11 -10.18
N ARG A 134 0.68 -0.52 -11.43
CA ARG A 134 -0.38 -0.48 -12.44
C ARG A 134 -0.57 -1.90 -12.94
N THR A 135 -1.82 -2.28 -13.05
CA THR A 135 -2.23 -3.58 -13.57
C THR A 135 -3.09 -3.31 -14.79
N TYR A 136 -2.56 -3.66 -15.96
CA TYR A 136 -3.27 -3.58 -17.21
C TYR A 136 -3.80 -4.97 -17.59
N ILE A 137 -5.10 -5.08 -17.81
CA ILE A 137 -5.77 -6.30 -18.26
C ILE A 137 -6.33 -5.99 -19.64
N SER A 138 -6.01 -6.82 -20.63
CA SER A 138 -6.52 -6.67 -21.98
C SER A 138 -6.74 -8.03 -22.65
N GLY A 139 -7.77 -8.16 -23.45
CA GLY A 139 -7.98 -9.34 -24.27
C GLY A 139 -9.28 -9.29 -25.03
N GLU A 140 -9.49 -10.30 -25.86
CA GLU A 140 -10.69 -10.40 -26.67
C GLU A 140 -11.76 -11.20 -25.93
N ASN A 141 -12.99 -10.68 -25.97
CA ASN A 141 -14.17 -11.33 -25.44
C ASN A 141 -15.25 -11.35 -26.51
N ASN A 142 -15.80 -12.54 -26.75
CA ASN A 142 -16.79 -12.80 -27.81
C ASN A 142 -18.14 -13.24 -27.23
N SER A 143 -18.31 -13.25 -25.91
CA SER A 143 -19.52 -13.77 -25.26
C SER A 143 -20.23 -12.75 -24.40
N THR A 144 -19.50 -11.79 -23.84
CA THR A 144 -20.01 -10.87 -22.82
C THR A 144 -19.37 -9.50 -22.92
N SER A 145 -20.02 -8.51 -22.31
CA SER A 145 -19.59 -7.12 -22.21
C SER A 145 -20.14 -6.46 -20.94
N MET A 146 -19.59 -5.30 -20.60
CA MET A 146 -20.00 -4.56 -19.38
C MET A 146 -21.50 -4.25 -19.36
N ILE A 147 -22.09 -4.00 -20.53
CA ILE A 147 -23.53 -3.73 -20.67
C ILE A 147 -24.39 -4.91 -20.23
N ASP A 148 -23.92 -6.16 -20.39
CA ASP A 148 -24.66 -7.34 -19.94
C ASP A 148 -24.79 -7.36 -18.42
N ASN A 149 -23.76 -6.86 -17.71
CA ASN A 149 -23.82 -6.72 -16.26
C ASN A 149 -24.81 -5.64 -15.85
N PHE A 150 -24.81 -4.48 -16.51
CA PHE A 150 -25.77 -3.40 -16.22
C PHE A 150 -27.21 -3.83 -16.50
N VAL A 151 -27.45 -4.47 -17.66
CA VAL A 151 -28.77 -5.02 -17.99
C VAL A 151 -29.19 -6.06 -16.95
N SER A 152 -28.29 -6.97 -16.55
CA SER A 152 -28.59 -7.97 -15.52
C SER A 152 -28.90 -7.37 -14.15
N ASN A 153 -28.24 -6.27 -13.76
CA ASN A 153 -28.53 -5.57 -12.50
C ASN A 153 -29.83 -4.76 -12.58
N ALA A 154 -30.17 -4.25 -13.77
CA ALA A 154 -31.38 -3.49 -14.01
C ALA A 154 -32.63 -4.39 -14.00
N GLN A 155 -32.52 -5.67 -14.38
CA GLN A 155 -33.66 -6.59 -14.42
C GLN A 155 -34.43 -6.61 -13.09
N GLY A 156 -35.75 -6.46 -13.18
CA GLY A 156 -36.67 -6.45 -12.03
C GLY A 156 -36.80 -5.11 -11.31
N ASN A 157 -36.03 -4.09 -11.69
CA ASN A 157 -36.12 -2.73 -11.17
C ASN A 157 -36.72 -1.80 -12.21
N THR A 158 -37.58 -0.87 -11.81
CA THR A 158 -38.00 0.24 -12.67
C THR A 158 -36.87 1.26 -12.81
N ILE A 159 -36.95 2.14 -13.82
CA ILE A 159 -35.93 3.16 -14.11
C ILE A 159 -35.60 4.02 -12.88
N ASP A 160 -36.62 4.38 -12.10
CA ASP A 160 -36.47 5.19 -10.87
C ASP A 160 -35.65 4.51 -9.78
N ASN A 161 -35.52 3.17 -9.83
CA ASN A 161 -34.80 2.36 -8.85
C ASN A 161 -33.42 1.89 -9.36
N LEU A 162 -32.99 2.34 -10.53
CA LEU A 162 -31.65 2.02 -11.06
C LEU A 162 -30.56 2.74 -10.29
N ASN A 163 -29.37 2.12 -10.19
CA ASN A 163 -28.24 2.77 -9.53
C ASN A 163 -27.77 3.97 -10.36
N SER A 164 -27.68 5.13 -9.71
CA SER A 164 -27.29 6.39 -10.34
C SER A 164 -25.87 6.42 -10.92
N PHE A 165 -25.00 5.49 -10.50
CA PHE A 165 -23.60 5.42 -10.92
C PHE A 165 -23.31 4.31 -11.93
N THR A 166 -24.26 3.41 -12.20
CA THR A 166 -24.09 2.30 -13.13
C THR A 166 -25.25 2.22 -14.12
N GLU A 167 -26.35 1.55 -13.79
CA GLU A 167 -27.41 1.23 -14.75
C GLU A 167 -28.10 2.48 -15.28
N LEU A 168 -28.36 3.49 -14.43
CA LEU A 168 -29.01 4.72 -14.85
C LEU A 168 -28.16 5.52 -15.86
N LEU A 169 -26.83 5.49 -15.74
CA LEU A 169 -25.94 6.14 -16.71
C LEU A 169 -25.95 5.40 -18.06
N ALA A 170 -25.96 4.06 -18.02
CA ALA A 170 -26.06 3.25 -19.23
C ALA A 170 -27.42 3.42 -19.93
N TRP A 171 -28.51 3.55 -19.16
CA TRP A 171 -29.83 3.91 -19.67
C TRP A 171 -29.85 5.30 -20.31
N ASN A 172 -29.35 6.33 -19.61
CA ASN A 172 -29.31 7.72 -20.11
C ASN A 172 -28.45 7.90 -21.37
N THR A 173 -27.59 6.94 -21.68
CA THR A 173 -26.75 6.91 -22.88
C THR A 173 -27.28 5.94 -23.96
N TYR A 174 -28.49 5.41 -23.78
CA TYR A 174 -29.17 4.50 -24.72
C TYR A 174 -28.37 3.22 -25.02
N LEU A 175 -27.57 2.74 -24.06
CA LEU A 175 -26.83 1.49 -24.22
C LEU A 175 -27.72 0.25 -24.06
N PHE A 176 -28.84 0.39 -23.36
CA PHE A 176 -29.89 -0.62 -23.24
C PHE A 176 -31.27 0.05 -23.14
N ASP A 177 -32.30 -0.67 -23.56
CA ASP A 177 -33.67 -0.19 -23.70
C ASP A 177 -34.66 -1.15 -23.01
N PRO A 178 -35.90 -0.72 -22.73
CA PRO A 178 -36.90 -1.62 -22.18
C PRO A 178 -37.31 -2.60 -23.28
N LEU A 179 -37.59 -3.85 -22.87
CA LEU A 179 -37.98 -4.90 -23.81
C LEU A 179 -39.35 -4.63 -24.45
N ASP A 180 -40.20 -3.87 -23.75
CA ASP A 180 -41.53 -3.47 -24.17
C ASP A 180 -41.67 -1.94 -24.15
N THR A 181 -42.76 -1.43 -24.72
CA THR A 181 -43.16 -0.01 -24.74
C THR A 181 -43.43 0.59 -23.35
N ILE A 182 -43.45 -0.23 -22.31
CA ILE A 182 -43.66 0.16 -20.91
C ILE A 182 -42.47 -0.34 -20.09
N ASP A 183 -41.98 0.52 -19.19
CA ASP A 183 -40.99 0.11 -18.19
C ASP A 183 -41.62 -0.87 -17.20
N ASN A 184 -41.37 -2.15 -17.41
CA ASN A 184 -41.80 -3.25 -16.54
C ASN A 184 -40.60 -3.93 -15.85
N GLY A 185 -39.44 -3.26 -15.84
CA GLY A 185 -38.19 -3.79 -15.31
C GLY A 185 -37.57 -4.90 -16.16
N ASN A 186 -38.00 -5.09 -17.41
CA ASN A 186 -37.32 -5.97 -18.38
C ASN A 186 -36.55 -5.14 -19.39
N TYR A 187 -35.25 -5.40 -19.51
CA TYR A 187 -34.35 -4.64 -20.38
C TYR A 187 -33.61 -5.51 -21.39
N ILE A 188 -33.26 -4.93 -22.52
CA ILE A 188 -32.44 -5.53 -23.58
C ILE A 188 -31.27 -4.62 -23.94
N SER A 189 -30.08 -5.22 -24.11
CA SER A 189 -28.88 -4.50 -24.56
C SER A 189 -28.99 -4.14 -26.05
N ASN A 190 -28.67 -2.89 -26.39
CA ASN A 190 -28.54 -2.43 -27.78
C ASN A 190 -27.22 -2.86 -28.42
N LEU A 191 -26.28 -3.38 -27.61
CA LEU A 191 -25.01 -3.89 -28.07
C LEU A 191 -25.08 -5.42 -28.20
N ASN A 192 -24.63 -5.94 -29.34
CA ASN A 192 -24.46 -7.38 -29.52
C ASN A 192 -23.29 -7.89 -28.67
N SER A 193 -23.59 -8.60 -27.59
CA SER A 193 -22.63 -9.14 -26.63
C SER A 193 -21.79 -10.29 -27.17
N SER A 194 -22.28 -10.98 -28.19
CA SER A 194 -21.61 -12.11 -28.85
C SER A 194 -20.67 -11.69 -30.00
N SER A 195 -20.49 -10.38 -30.21
CA SER A 195 -19.52 -9.87 -31.19
C SER A 195 -18.11 -9.81 -30.59
N ARG A 196 -17.08 -9.92 -31.44
CA ARG A 196 -15.68 -9.83 -31.02
C ARG A 196 -15.37 -8.43 -30.52
N LYS A 197 -15.06 -8.30 -29.23
CA LYS A 197 -14.74 -7.01 -28.57
C LYS A 197 -13.40 -7.10 -27.87
N LYS A 198 -12.60 -6.06 -27.98
CA LYS A 198 -11.43 -5.87 -27.12
C LYS A 198 -11.91 -5.29 -25.79
N GLN A 199 -11.60 -5.96 -24.69
CA GLN A 199 -11.88 -5.48 -23.34
C GLN A 199 -10.58 -5.11 -22.66
N GLU A 200 -10.58 -3.97 -22.00
CA GLU A 200 -9.42 -3.42 -21.31
C GLU A 200 -9.83 -2.94 -19.91
N LYS A 201 -8.96 -3.15 -18.92
CA LYS A 201 -9.12 -2.63 -17.58
C LYS A 201 -7.76 -2.18 -17.04
N VAL A 202 -7.72 -0.96 -16.53
CA VAL A 202 -6.54 -0.40 -15.86
C VAL A 202 -6.84 -0.26 -14.38
N ILE A 203 -6.05 -0.91 -13.54
CA ILE A 203 -6.12 -0.76 -12.09
C ILE A 203 -4.85 -0.04 -11.65
N ASN A 204 -5.00 1.13 -11.05
CA ASN A 204 -3.89 1.91 -10.51
C ASN A 204 -3.90 1.81 -8.98
N SER A 205 -2.78 1.38 -8.42
CA SER A 205 -2.50 1.44 -6.98
C SER A 205 -1.37 2.44 -6.74
N ASN A 206 -1.49 3.22 -5.68
CA ASN A 206 -0.52 4.22 -5.25
C ASN A 206 -0.41 4.19 -3.72
N GLY A 207 0.67 4.75 -3.19
CA GLY A 207 0.95 4.82 -1.76
C GLY A 207 2.15 3.97 -1.34
N SER A 208 2.53 4.10 -0.08
CA SER A 208 3.62 3.34 0.54
C SER A 208 3.31 3.13 2.03
N LEU A 209 3.93 2.11 2.62
CA LEU A 209 3.98 1.91 4.06
C LEU A 209 5.38 2.30 4.55
N GLY A 210 5.46 2.88 5.72
CA GLY A 210 6.70 3.09 6.43
C GLY A 210 6.43 3.46 7.87
N GLU A 211 7.52 3.60 8.61
CA GLU A 211 7.52 3.82 10.03
C GLU A 211 8.46 4.97 10.38
N TYR A 212 8.07 5.77 11.36
CA TYR A 212 8.95 6.70 12.03
C TYR A 212 9.69 5.98 13.15
N VAL A 213 11.00 6.10 13.12
CA VAL A 213 11.90 5.39 14.02
C VAL A 213 12.48 6.37 15.01
N PHE A 214 12.36 6.05 16.30
CA PHE A 214 13.15 6.66 17.36
C PHE A 214 13.95 5.56 18.06
N SER A 215 15.28 5.70 18.08
CA SER A 215 16.16 4.68 18.63
C SER A 215 17.18 5.29 19.57
N VAL A 216 17.48 4.54 20.64
CA VAL A 216 18.56 4.84 21.57
C VAL A 216 19.39 3.58 21.76
N GLY A 217 20.70 3.74 21.87
CA GLY A 217 21.54 2.63 22.29
C GLY A 217 22.93 3.05 22.67
N THR A 218 23.72 2.05 23.04
CA THR A 218 25.00 2.23 23.69
C THR A 218 25.92 1.05 23.37
N SER A 219 27.23 1.26 23.47
CA SER A 219 28.21 0.17 23.42
C SER A 219 28.93 0.04 24.76
N TYR A 220 29.09 -1.20 25.22
CA TYR A 220 29.91 -1.57 26.38
C TYR A 220 31.19 -2.23 25.87
N GLU A 221 32.31 -1.57 26.14
CA GLU A 221 33.67 -1.92 25.70
C GLU A 221 33.82 -2.19 24.19
N ASP A 222 32.85 -1.73 23.39
CA ASP A 222 32.72 -2.05 21.96
C ASP A 222 32.63 -3.57 21.67
N ILE A 223 32.24 -4.36 22.68
CA ILE A 223 32.00 -5.81 22.59
C ILE A 223 30.51 -6.10 22.62
N ILE A 224 29.78 -5.45 23.54
CA ILE A 224 28.34 -5.62 23.71
C ILE A 224 27.63 -4.36 23.24
N TYR A 225 26.63 -4.54 22.39
CA TYR A 225 25.83 -3.47 21.82
C TYR A 225 24.39 -3.64 22.26
N LEU A 226 23.84 -2.59 22.87
CA LEU A 226 22.46 -2.58 23.35
C LEU A 226 21.72 -1.44 22.67
N GLY A 227 20.47 -1.68 22.34
CA GLY A 227 19.62 -0.65 21.76
C GLY A 227 18.15 -0.97 21.93
N ALA A 228 17.34 0.07 21.91
CA ALA A 228 15.89 0.02 21.90
C ALA A 228 15.38 0.96 20.82
N THR A 229 14.41 0.49 20.05
CA THR A 229 13.76 1.25 18.98
C THR A 229 12.27 1.23 19.20
N ILE A 230 11.64 2.38 18.97
CA ILE A 230 10.20 2.53 18.84
C ILE A 230 9.93 2.94 17.40
N GLY A 231 9.17 2.10 16.69
CA GLY A 231 8.63 2.38 15.36
C GLY A 231 7.15 2.78 15.47
N MET A 232 6.75 3.84 14.77
CA MET A 232 5.36 4.32 14.69
C MET A 232 4.87 4.45 13.25
#